data_AF-A0A5Q0JXB7-F1
#
_entry.id   AF-A0A5Q0JXB7-F1
#
_cell.length_a   1.000
_cell.length_b   1.000
_cell.length_c   1.000
_cell.angle_alpha   90.00
_cell.angle_beta   90.00
_cell.angle_gamma   90.00
#
_symmetry.space_group_name_H-M   'P 1'
#
loop_
_entity.id
_entity.type
_entity.pdbx_description
1 polymer ?
#
loop_
_entity_poly.entity_id
_entity_poly.type
_entity_poly.pdbx_seq_one_letter_code
_entity_poly.pdbx_strand_id
1 'polypeptide(L)'
;MNKITAIDFFCGAGGFSEGFRQMGIELLYGYDQWKPAVETYNHNFGLNCNPKNILDFENSIEEIEQIPDTDIILGSPPCVSFSSSNKSGKADKSLGVKLTETFLRIVAVKKHKPNSTLKAWFMENVVNSKRYLQTEYTFKDLGLSDWANSHKISPNKVAINLYENTTIVNSADYGSIQARKRVVSGEIIKKKKLIIPKKTHKSPKDKGGLPSYRSIKEIKENFPNPYEQKSTNQISDINYNISIPKNEISDHFYDTGIYEVEWKFSKFWKQNHPYMGRMSFPENNNNPSRTITATKIANSRESIIYKSEIRRKGNGEYRLPTVREAALIMGFPITYQFLGSENTKWRLVGNAVCCPVSRALAKTVIETLKLEKPKELIVAAKPNLVNVKNLNNYNRKGFDKPPVKKKGARFRRHPIKDGNLTVTLSNYDIDQNSKTKNKWFTSIQYGTGEGFPIQKVKDGYFEKIEELIKEFKSGKKFLNIINNGFTEKIGTKYELQEMYEKQIPINNLEQPTELVDQIQEILDKVKCPDMLFEQNETVVFTEKDKIPLKQLFSLYAVNKISTIANQK
;
A
#
# COMPACT_ATOMS: atom_id res chain seq x y z
N MET A 1 8.56 0.40 42.32
CA MET A 1 9.48 -0.07 41.27
C MET A 1 9.58 1.02 40.19
N ASN A 2 10.76 1.27 39.64
CA ASN A 2 10.90 2.24 38.53
C ASN A 2 10.13 1.73 37.30
N LYS A 3 9.36 2.62 36.66
CA LYS A 3 8.65 2.31 35.40
C LYS A 3 9.66 2.01 34.30
N ILE A 4 9.31 1.07 33.42
CA ILE A 4 10.10 0.76 32.23
C ILE A 4 9.88 1.85 31.20
N THR A 5 10.98 2.34 30.64
CA THR A 5 11.00 3.47 29.71
C THR A 5 11.34 3.04 28.29
N ALA A 6 10.90 3.83 27.30
CA ALA A 6 11.29 3.63 25.91
C ALA A 6 11.51 4.96 25.16
N ILE A 7 12.38 4.90 24.14
CA ILE A 7 12.58 5.95 23.13
C ILE A 7 12.31 5.36 21.75
N ASP A 8 11.63 6.11 20.89
CA ASP A 8 11.27 5.69 19.53
C ASP A 8 11.95 6.54 18.46
N PHE A 9 12.76 5.92 17.59
CA PHE A 9 13.41 6.54 16.44
C PHE A 9 12.61 6.29 15.17
N PHE A 10 12.48 7.32 14.35
CA PHE A 10 11.52 7.35 13.24
C PHE A 10 10.10 7.13 13.77
N CYS A 11 9.75 7.84 14.84
CA CYS A 11 8.55 7.53 15.63
C CYS A 11 7.24 7.71 14.84
N GLY A 12 7.25 8.49 13.75
CA GLY A 12 6.08 8.71 12.91
C GLY A 12 4.88 9.18 13.74
N ALA A 13 3.70 8.62 13.44
CA ALA A 13 2.50 8.88 14.21
C ALA A 13 2.44 8.09 15.54
N GLY A 14 3.51 7.40 15.95
CA GLY A 14 3.57 6.70 17.22
C GLY A 14 2.92 5.31 17.27
N GLY A 15 2.65 4.66 16.13
CA GLY A 15 2.05 3.33 16.13
C GLY A 15 2.89 2.26 16.82
N PHE A 16 4.23 2.38 16.73
CA PHE A 16 5.16 1.49 17.44
C PHE A 16 5.08 1.73 18.95
N SER A 17 5.30 2.97 19.36
CA SER A 17 5.15 3.45 20.73
C SER A 17 3.81 3.15 21.40
N GLU A 18 2.70 3.27 20.68
CA GLU A 18 1.35 3.06 21.22
C GLU A 18 1.16 1.63 21.74
N GLY A 19 1.71 0.62 21.05
CA GLY A 19 1.67 -0.76 21.55
C GLY A 19 2.49 -0.98 22.82
N PHE A 20 3.58 -0.22 23.01
CA PHE A 20 4.39 -0.25 24.23
C PHE A 20 3.69 0.48 25.39
N ARG A 21 3.10 1.65 25.14
CA ARG A 21 2.26 2.38 26.11
C ARG A 21 1.11 1.52 26.63
N GLN A 22 0.44 0.78 25.74
CA GLN A 22 -0.63 -0.16 26.12
C GLN A 22 -0.20 -1.22 27.13
N MET A 23 1.09 -1.53 27.19
CA MET A 23 1.68 -2.49 28.11
C MET A 23 2.31 -1.83 29.35
N GLY A 24 2.05 -0.53 29.59
CA GLY A 24 2.55 0.18 30.77
C GLY A 24 3.97 0.72 30.64
N ILE A 25 4.54 0.72 29.43
CA ILE A 25 5.88 1.25 29.18
C ILE A 25 5.76 2.75 28.92
N GLU A 26 6.55 3.52 29.67
CA GLU A 26 6.59 4.98 29.62
C GLU A 26 7.46 5.44 28.45
N LEU A 27 6.98 6.42 27.67
CA LEU A 27 7.72 6.95 26.53
C LEU A 27 8.43 8.22 26.95
N LEU A 28 9.76 8.27 26.76
CA LEU A 28 10.57 9.43 27.14
C LEU A 28 10.71 10.44 26.00
N TYR A 29 10.91 9.94 24.78
CA TYR A 29 11.15 10.80 23.62
C TYR A 29 10.84 10.06 22.30
N GLY A 30 10.51 10.83 21.26
CA GLY A 30 10.36 10.36 19.90
C GLY A 30 11.20 11.20 18.93
N TYR A 31 12.01 10.56 18.10
CA TYR A 31 12.82 11.24 17.08
C TYR A 31 12.21 11.00 15.70
N ASP A 32 11.84 12.08 15.00
CA ASP A 32 11.45 12.04 13.59
C ASP A 32 11.81 13.38 12.94
N GLN A 33 12.16 13.36 11.65
CA GLN A 33 12.46 14.58 10.90
C GLN A 33 11.19 15.31 10.43
N TRP A 34 10.07 14.58 10.32
CA TRP A 34 8.85 15.09 9.74
C TRP A 34 8.01 15.77 10.82
N LYS A 35 7.99 17.11 10.81
CA LYS A 35 7.27 17.93 11.80
C LYS A 35 5.82 17.46 12.11
N PRO A 36 4.95 17.16 11.13
CA PRO A 36 3.62 16.60 11.41
C PRO A 36 3.61 15.28 12.19
N ALA A 37 4.64 14.43 12.03
CA ALA A 37 4.79 13.22 12.83
C ALA A 37 5.13 13.56 14.28
N VAL A 38 6.13 14.42 14.50
CA VAL A 38 6.53 14.85 15.85
C VAL A 38 5.39 15.57 16.58
N GLU A 39 4.67 16.47 15.91
CA GLU A 39 3.50 17.14 16.49
C GLU A 39 2.40 16.15 16.87
N THR A 40 2.12 15.17 16.00
CA THR A 40 1.14 14.11 16.29
C THR A 40 1.59 13.22 17.44
N TYR A 41 2.89 12.88 17.50
CA TYR A 41 3.47 12.08 18.57
C TYR A 41 3.35 12.80 19.92
N ASN A 42 3.78 14.06 19.98
CA ASN A 42 3.67 14.92 21.16
C ASN A 42 2.22 15.04 21.65
N HIS A 43 1.28 15.27 20.73
CA HIS A 43 -0.14 15.43 21.04
C HIS A 43 -0.75 14.21 21.73
N ASN A 44 -0.39 13.00 21.30
CA ASN A 44 -0.96 11.76 21.85
C ASN A 44 -0.23 11.25 23.10
N PHE A 45 1.05 11.58 23.26
CA PHE A 45 1.86 11.10 24.38
C PHE A 45 2.14 12.15 25.46
N GLY A 46 1.70 13.40 25.27
CA GLY A 46 1.95 14.49 26.22
C GLY A 46 3.42 14.87 26.33
N LEU A 47 4.17 14.72 25.22
CA LEU A 47 5.60 14.99 25.14
C LEU A 47 5.89 16.31 24.41
N ASN A 48 7.12 16.78 24.51
CA ASN A 48 7.60 17.98 23.84
C ASN A 48 8.87 17.71 23.02
N CYS A 49 8.77 16.75 22.09
CA CYS A 49 9.84 16.41 21.17
C CYS A 49 9.96 17.45 20.04
N ASN A 50 11.18 17.62 19.53
CA ASN A 50 11.48 18.48 18.38
C ASN A 50 11.82 17.66 17.13
N PRO A 51 11.47 18.15 15.92
CA PRO A 51 11.93 17.53 14.68
C PRO A 51 13.46 17.40 14.65
N LYS A 52 13.94 16.19 14.38
CA LYS A 52 15.38 15.89 14.31
C LYS A 52 15.66 14.90 13.19
N ASN A 53 16.71 15.15 12.41
CA ASN A 53 17.16 14.20 11.41
C ASN A 53 18.02 13.14 12.10
N ILE A 54 17.68 11.87 11.91
CA ILE A 54 18.41 10.77 12.56
C ILE A 54 19.86 10.70 12.05
N LEU A 55 20.12 11.17 10.82
CA LEU A 55 21.49 11.22 10.28
C LEU A 55 22.40 12.19 11.03
N ASP A 56 21.88 13.11 11.84
CA ASP A 56 22.70 14.01 12.65
C ASP A 56 23.52 13.22 13.70
N PHE A 57 23.02 12.04 14.12
CA PHE A 57 23.73 11.11 15.01
C PHE A 57 24.84 10.30 14.31
N GLU A 58 24.95 10.36 12.98
CA GLU A 58 25.93 9.55 12.24
C GLU A 58 27.36 9.89 12.66
N ASN A 59 27.65 11.18 12.84
CA ASN A 59 29.02 11.68 12.99
C ASN A 59 29.33 12.25 14.38
N SER A 60 28.39 12.20 15.33
CA SER A 60 28.63 12.64 16.70
C SER A 60 28.23 11.57 17.72
N ILE A 61 29.23 11.08 18.45
CA ILE A 61 29.02 10.22 19.62
C ILE A 61 28.40 11.02 20.76
N GLU A 62 28.82 12.26 20.92
CA GLU A 62 28.36 13.15 21.98
C GLU A 62 26.84 13.34 21.89
N GLU A 63 26.30 13.51 20.68
CA GLU A 63 24.85 13.57 20.47
C GLU A 63 24.14 12.25 20.86
N ILE A 64 24.76 11.10 20.61
CA ILE A 64 24.20 9.79 21.01
C ILE A 64 24.23 9.64 22.54
N GLU A 65 25.29 10.11 23.19
CA GLU A 65 25.44 10.05 24.64
C GLU A 65 24.48 11.00 25.36
N GLN A 66 24.11 12.12 24.73
CA GLN A 66 23.07 13.05 25.22
C GLN A 66 21.64 12.47 25.15
N ILE A 67 21.40 11.40 24.38
CA ILE A 67 20.10 10.72 24.38
C ILE A 67 19.86 10.16 25.80
N PRO A 68 18.69 10.42 26.43
CA PRO A 68 18.39 9.90 27.76
C PRO A 68 18.56 8.39 27.84
N ASP A 69 19.04 7.91 28.98
CA ASP A 69 19.10 6.47 29.24
C ASP A 69 17.69 5.90 29.30
N THR A 70 17.53 4.72 28.69
CA THR A 70 16.21 4.11 28.53
C THR A 70 16.33 2.60 28.53
N ASP A 71 15.26 1.93 28.96
CA ASP A 71 15.20 0.47 28.99
C ASP A 71 14.97 -0.13 27.60
N ILE A 72 14.32 0.60 26.70
CA ILE A 72 13.92 0.08 25.39
C ILE A 72 14.16 1.11 24.29
N ILE A 73 14.78 0.68 23.20
CA ILE A 73 14.90 1.48 21.97
C ILE A 73 14.04 0.87 20.86
N LEU A 74 13.16 1.68 20.28
CA LEU A 74 12.34 1.33 19.11
C LEU A 74 12.85 2.08 17.88
N GLY A 75 12.70 1.47 16.70
CA GLY A 75 13.08 2.08 15.44
C GLY A 75 12.22 1.61 14.28
N SER A 76 11.79 2.51 13.40
CA SER A 76 11.18 2.13 12.11
C SER A 76 11.77 2.90 10.92
N PRO A 77 13.05 2.65 10.55
CA PRO A 77 13.73 3.39 9.49
C PRO A 77 12.94 3.40 8.17
N PRO A 78 12.82 4.55 7.49
CA PRO A 78 11.99 4.67 6.31
C PRO A 78 12.52 3.83 5.16
N CYS A 79 11.59 3.18 4.47
CA CYS A 79 11.89 2.11 3.53
C CYS A 79 11.58 2.48 2.06
N VAL A 80 11.36 3.78 1.80
CA VAL A 80 10.97 4.32 0.48
C VAL A 80 11.93 3.85 -0.62
N SER A 81 13.20 3.69 -0.27
CA SER A 81 14.31 3.21 -1.09
C SER A 81 14.34 1.69 -1.31
N PHE A 82 13.89 0.88 -0.36
CA PHE A 82 13.84 -0.59 -0.51
C PHE A 82 12.50 -1.11 -1.05
N SER A 83 11.47 -0.27 -1.15
CA SER A 83 10.16 -0.67 -1.69
C SER A 83 10.20 -0.87 -3.22
N SER A 84 9.56 -1.94 -3.72
CA SER A 84 9.42 -2.19 -5.15
C SER A 84 8.52 -1.17 -5.87
N SER A 85 7.74 -0.39 -5.12
CA SER A 85 6.77 0.57 -5.64
C SER A 85 7.39 1.87 -6.18
N ASN A 86 8.66 2.16 -5.87
CA ASN A 86 9.34 3.36 -6.36
C ASN A 86 10.31 3.05 -7.51
N LYS A 87 10.14 3.76 -8.63
CA LYS A 87 11.03 3.79 -9.82
C LYS A 87 11.44 2.42 -10.37
N SER A 88 10.54 1.44 -10.44
CA SER A 88 10.86 0.12 -11.02
C SER A 88 12.14 -0.49 -10.42
N GLY A 89 12.39 -0.28 -9.12
CA GLY A 89 13.58 -0.79 -8.42
C GLY A 89 14.87 0.04 -8.55
N LYS A 90 14.87 1.19 -9.22
CA LYS A 90 16.02 2.11 -9.39
C LYS A 90 16.10 3.26 -8.38
N ALA A 91 15.35 3.20 -7.28
CA ALA A 91 15.52 4.17 -6.20
C ALA A 91 16.90 4.02 -5.57
N ASP A 92 17.55 5.13 -5.19
CA ASP A 92 18.82 5.08 -4.47
C ASP A 92 18.60 4.41 -3.11
N LYS A 93 19.23 3.24 -2.94
CA LYS A 93 19.09 2.38 -1.77
C LYS A 93 20.03 2.78 -0.64
N SER A 94 21.07 3.55 -0.96
CA SER A 94 22.11 3.97 -0.02
C SER A 94 21.52 4.70 1.18
N LEU A 95 20.60 5.64 0.95
CA LEU A 95 19.97 6.41 2.02
C LEU A 95 19.20 5.53 3.02
N GLY A 96 18.51 4.50 2.54
CA GLY A 96 17.78 3.57 3.43
C GLY A 96 18.71 2.73 4.28
N VAL A 97 19.83 2.30 3.69
CA VAL A 97 20.89 1.55 4.40
C VAL A 97 21.52 2.47 5.45
N LYS A 98 21.91 3.68 5.04
CA LYS A 98 22.51 4.71 5.90
C LYS A 98 21.65 5.02 7.12
N LEU A 99 20.36 5.31 6.93
CA LEU A 99 19.42 5.57 8.04
C LEU A 99 19.29 4.36 8.99
N THR A 100 19.33 3.15 8.44
CA THR A 100 19.29 1.92 9.24
C THR A 100 20.58 1.74 10.04
N GLU A 101 21.74 1.95 9.42
CA GLU A 101 23.05 1.86 10.06
C GLU A 101 23.22 2.93 11.14
N THR A 102 22.76 4.16 10.93
CA THR A 102 22.76 5.20 11.98
C THR A 102 21.89 4.79 13.18
N PHE A 103 20.74 4.16 12.97
CA PHE A 103 19.94 3.62 14.06
C PHE A 103 20.67 2.49 14.80
N LEU A 104 21.27 1.55 14.07
CA LEU A 104 22.05 0.46 14.68
C LEU A 104 23.29 0.97 15.43
N ARG A 105 23.91 2.05 14.96
CA ARG A 105 24.99 2.78 15.64
C ARG A 105 24.52 3.32 16.99
N ILE A 106 23.36 3.98 17.05
CA ILE A 106 22.76 4.46 18.30
C ILE A 106 22.52 3.28 19.25
N VAL A 107 21.89 2.20 18.77
CA VAL A 107 21.65 1.00 19.59
C VAL A 107 22.96 0.41 20.11
N ALA A 108 24.00 0.32 19.27
CA ALA A 108 25.30 -0.24 19.65
C ALA A 108 25.95 0.57 20.79
N VAL A 109 25.99 1.91 20.67
CA VAL A 109 26.53 2.78 21.74
C VAL A 109 25.71 2.61 23.02
N LYS A 110 24.37 2.74 22.95
CA LYS A 110 23.52 2.64 24.13
C LYS A 110 23.53 1.25 24.77
N LYS A 111 23.72 0.18 23.99
CA LYS A 111 23.82 -1.21 24.48
C LYS A 111 25.14 -1.49 25.19
N HIS A 112 26.25 -1.00 24.64
CA HIS A 112 27.60 -1.40 25.09
C HIS A 112 28.26 -0.36 26.00
N LYS A 113 27.67 0.83 26.19
CA LYS A 113 28.20 1.82 27.12
C LYS A 113 28.26 1.28 28.56
N PRO A 114 29.18 1.78 29.41
CA PRO A 114 29.25 1.41 30.82
C PRO A 114 27.91 1.68 31.53
N ASN A 115 27.50 0.76 32.40
CA ASN A 115 26.25 0.86 33.17
C ASN A 115 24.99 1.08 32.32
N SER A 116 24.97 0.55 31.08
CA SER A 116 23.79 0.61 30.22
C SER A 116 22.55 0.06 30.94
N THR A 117 21.46 0.82 30.89
CA THR A 117 20.14 0.41 31.37
C THR A 117 19.31 -0.29 30.30
N LEU A 118 19.83 -0.39 29.07
CA LEU A 118 19.10 -0.94 27.94
C LEU A 118 18.79 -2.43 28.18
N LYS A 119 17.51 -2.77 28.12
CA LYS A 119 16.99 -4.13 28.32
C LYS A 119 16.55 -4.78 27.01
N ALA A 120 16.08 -3.99 26.05
CA ALA A 120 15.70 -4.48 24.74
C ALA A 120 15.82 -3.41 23.65
N TRP A 121 15.90 -3.84 22.40
CA TRP A 121 15.71 -2.96 21.25
C TRP A 121 14.96 -3.68 20.14
N PHE A 122 14.19 -2.94 19.34
CA PHE A 122 13.45 -3.47 18.20
C PHE A 122 13.48 -2.52 17.01
N MET A 123 13.59 -3.10 15.83
CA MET A 123 13.52 -2.41 14.54
C MET A 123 12.45 -3.04 13.67
N GLU A 124 11.50 -2.25 13.20
CA GLU A 124 10.52 -2.65 12.18
C GLU A 124 10.95 -2.17 10.79
N ASN A 125 10.75 -3.00 9.77
CA ASN A 125 11.00 -2.63 8.38
C ASN A 125 10.16 -3.48 7.39
N VAL A 126 10.20 -3.19 6.09
CA VAL A 126 9.54 -4.00 5.06
C VAL A 126 10.33 -5.26 4.73
N VAL A 127 9.66 -6.30 4.22
CA VAL A 127 10.28 -7.61 3.92
C VAL A 127 11.51 -7.52 2.99
N ASN A 128 11.50 -6.59 2.05
CA ASN A 128 12.59 -6.44 1.07
C ASN A 128 13.89 -5.87 1.68
N SER A 129 13.85 -5.26 2.87
CA SER A 129 15.06 -4.70 3.51
C SER A 129 16.11 -5.76 3.82
N LYS A 130 15.69 -7.00 4.11
CA LYS A 130 16.60 -8.14 4.39
C LYS A 130 17.63 -8.40 3.28
N ARG A 131 17.38 -7.96 2.05
CA ARG A 131 18.29 -8.16 0.91
C ARG A 131 19.44 -7.14 0.89
N TYR A 132 19.35 -6.08 1.68
CA TYR A 132 20.28 -4.95 1.62
C TYR A 132 21.00 -4.68 2.95
N LEU A 133 20.52 -5.26 4.05
CA LEU A 133 21.15 -5.13 5.36
C LEU A 133 22.13 -6.28 5.59
N GLN A 134 23.23 -5.99 6.28
CA GLN A 134 24.20 -7.00 6.68
C GLN A 134 23.59 -7.93 7.73
N THR A 135 24.07 -9.16 7.78
CA THR A 135 23.64 -10.15 8.79
C THR A 135 24.19 -9.82 10.17
N GLU A 136 25.36 -9.22 10.25
CA GLU A 136 26.02 -8.77 11.48
C GLU A 136 26.73 -7.45 11.18
N TYR A 137 26.86 -6.62 12.22
CA TYR A 137 27.56 -5.34 12.16
C TYR A 137 28.59 -5.30 13.30
N THR A 138 29.86 -5.14 12.96
CA THR A 138 30.92 -4.84 13.93
C THR A 138 30.88 -3.39 14.37
N PHE A 139 31.61 -3.03 15.42
CA PHE A 139 31.79 -1.62 15.77
C PHE A 139 32.42 -0.85 14.61
N LYS A 140 33.39 -1.44 13.91
CA LYS A 140 34.02 -0.85 12.72
C LYS A 140 33.00 -0.57 11.61
N ASP A 141 32.10 -1.51 11.31
CA ASP A 141 31.08 -1.34 10.25
C ASP A 141 30.11 -0.19 10.57
N LEU A 142 29.85 0.07 11.86
CA LEU A 142 29.01 1.18 12.32
C LEU A 142 29.78 2.48 12.53
N GLY A 143 31.05 2.55 12.13
CA GLY A 143 31.92 3.73 12.32
C GLY A 143 32.28 4.02 13.78
N LEU A 144 32.27 3.00 14.65
CA LEU A 144 32.46 3.10 16.10
C LEU A 144 33.85 2.61 16.55
N SER A 145 34.86 2.60 15.68
CA SER A 145 36.20 2.10 16.02
C SER A 145 36.82 2.83 17.21
N ASP A 146 36.83 4.16 17.20
CA ASP A 146 37.45 4.96 18.25
C ASP A 146 36.68 4.85 19.57
N TRP A 147 35.35 4.85 19.50
CA TRP A 147 34.49 4.62 20.65
C TRP A 147 34.70 3.22 21.26
N ALA A 148 34.83 2.18 20.42
CA ALA A 148 35.11 0.83 20.90
C ALA A 148 36.49 0.76 21.59
N ASN A 149 37.51 1.35 20.99
CA ASN A 149 38.86 1.42 21.56
C ASN A 149 38.88 2.13 22.92
N SER A 150 38.20 3.28 23.05
CA SER A 150 38.13 4.02 24.31
C SER A 150 37.44 3.24 25.44
N HIS A 151 36.56 2.30 25.07
CA HIS A 151 35.87 1.39 25.99
C HIS A 151 36.53 0.01 26.13
N LYS A 152 37.76 -0.17 25.61
CA LYS A 152 38.52 -1.44 25.62
C LYS A 152 37.77 -2.59 24.93
N ILE A 153 37.03 -2.29 23.88
CA ILE A 153 36.32 -3.24 23.02
C ILE A 153 37.03 -3.29 21.66
N SER A 154 37.26 -4.48 21.12
CA SER A 154 37.83 -4.62 19.77
C SER A 154 36.87 -4.02 18.71
N PRO A 155 37.34 -3.16 17.79
CA PRO A 155 36.53 -2.63 16.69
C PRO A 155 35.92 -3.72 15.80
N ASN A 156 36.55 -4.89 15.68
CA ASN A 156 36.07 -6.02 14.89
C ASN A 156 35.06 -6.91 15.63
N LYS A 157 34.75 -6.61 16.90
CA LYS A 157 33.73 -7.35 17.66
C LYS A 157 32.34 -7.02 17.08
N VAL A 158 31.50 -8.04 16.95
CA VAL A 158 30.09 -7.87 16.56
C VAL A 158 29.37 -7.01 17.60
N ALA A 159 28.89 -5.84 17.16
CA ALA A 159 28.10 -4.92 17.98
C ALA A 159 26.62 -5.30 17.95
N ILE A 160 26.11 -5.61 16.75
CA ILE A 160 24.72 -5.98 16.46
C ILE A 160 24.71 -7.24 15.56
N ASN A 161 23.97 -8.27 15.97
CA ASN A 161 23.70 -9.45 15.14
C ASN A 161 22.23 -9.38 14.69
N LEU A 162 21.99 -9.35 13.38
CA LEU A 162 20.66 -9.40 12.78
C LEU A 162 20.27 -10.81 12.31
N TYR A 163 21.23 -11.68 11.99
CA TYR A 163 21.00 -13.01 11.42
C TYR A 163 20.04 -13.85 12.27
N GLU A 164 20.36 -14.02 13.55
CA GLU A 164 19.55 -14.83 14.48
C GLU A 164 18.40 -14.03 15.12
N ASN A 165 18.40 -12.72 14.87
CA ASN A 165 17.58 -11.74 15.57
C ASN A 165 16.57 -11.06 14.67
N THR A 166 16.18 -11.72 13.57
CA THR A 166 15.27 -11.17 12.58
C THR A 166 14.20 -12.18 12.20
N THR A 167 12.94 -11.76 12.21
CA THR A 167 11.80 -12.59 11.77
C THR A 167 10.83 -11.80 10.90
N ILE A 168 9.99 -12.51 10.14
CA ILE A 168 8.87 -11.91 9.42
C ILE A 168 7.60 -12.15 10.21
N VAL A 169 6.90 -11.06 10.53
CA VAL A 169 5.61 -11.09 11.23
C VAL A 169 4.49 -10.65 10.29
N ASN A 170 3.31 -11.25 10.41
CA ASN A 170 2.09 -10.76 9.79
C ASN A 170 1.21 -10.11 10.87
N SER A 171 0.81 -8.85 10.71
CA SER A 171 0.00 -8.14 11.71
C SER A 171 -1.33 -8.86 12.05
N ALA A 172 -1.91 -9.59 11.10
CA ALA A 172 -3.13 -10.37 11.32
C ALA A 172 -2.93 -11.48 12.37
N ASP A 173 -1.72 -12.03 12.50
CA ASP A 173 -1.39 -13.04 13.53
C ASP A 173 -1.51 -12.51 14.96
N TYR A 174 -1.54 -11.18 15.13
CA TYR A 174 -1.54 -10.51 16.43
C TYR A 174 -2.85 -9.74 16.72
N GLY A 175 -3.89 -9.95 15.91
CA GLY A 175 -5.22 -9.35 16.11
C GLY A 175 -5.41 -7.97 15.48
N SER A 176 -4.58 -7.61 14.49
CA SER A 176 -4.89 -6.50 13.59
C SER A 176 -5.93 -6.94 12.55
N ILE A 177 -6.84 -6.03 12.19
CA ILE A 177 -7.79 -6.21 11.07
C ILE A 177 -7.07 -6.14 9.72
N GLN A 178 -5.75 -5.99 9.70
CA GLN A 178 -4.92 -5.94 8.51
C GLN A 178 -4.00 -7.15 8.41
N ALA A 179 -3.85 -7.69 7.20
CA ALA A 179 -2.75 -8.57 6.83
C ALA A 179 -1.58 -7.74 6.23
N ARG A 180 -0.55 -7.48 7.04
CA ARG A 180 0.66 -6.72 6.66
C ARG A 180 1.88 -7.47 7.15
N LYS A 181 2.69 -7.96 6.19
CA LYS A 181 3.97 -8.62 6.49
C LYS A 181 5.07 -7.58 6.70
N ARG A 182 5.82 -7.73 7.78
CA ARG A 182 6.94 -6.86 8.15
C ARG A 182 8.09 -7.69 8.70
N VAL A 183 9.30 -7.17 8.52
CA VAL A 183 10.49 -7.70 9.15
C VAL A 183 10.65 -6.99 10.48
N VAL A 184 10.84 -7.76 11.53
CA VAL A 184 11.17 -7.27 12.85
C VAL A 184 12.54 -7.83 13.20
N SER A 185 13.47 -6.94 13.49
CA SER A 185 14.75 -7.25 14.08
C SER A 185 14.79 -6.76 15.52
N GLY A 186 15.57 -7.39 16.39
CA GLY A 186 15.71 -6.89 17.75
C GLY A 186 16.33 -7.89 18.70
N GLU A 187 16.49 -7.48 19.95
CA GLU A 187 17.12 -8.29 20.96
C GLU A 187 16.54 -7.96 22.32
N ILE A 188 16.21 -8.99 23.11
CA ILE A 188 16.12 -8.83 24.56
C ILE A 188 17.53 -9.12 25.09
N ILE A 189 18.22 -8.10 25.58
CA ILE A 189 19.67 -8.12 25.83
C ILE A 189 20.06 -9.24 26.79
N LYS A 190 19.28 -9.47 27.85
CA LYS A 190 19.49 -10.58 28.80
C LYS A 190 19.46 -11.97 28.14
N LYS A 191 18.75 -12.11 27.02
CA LYS A 191 18.63 -13.36 26.25
C LYS A 191 19.56 -13.41 25.04
N LYS A 192 20.18 -12.29 24.68
CA LYS A 192 21.01 -12.11 23.48
C LYS A 192 20.31 -12.51 22.19
N LYS A 193 18.97 -12.53 22.19
CA LYS A 193 18.18 -12.89 21.01
C LYS A 193 16.83 -12.20 20.92
N LEU A 194 16.28 -12.16 19.70
CA LEU A 194 14.89 -11.83 19.48
C LEU A 194 13.99 -12.94 20.05
N ILE A 195 13.05 -12.56 20.93
CA ILE A 195 11.97 -13.46 21.34
C ILE A 195 10.77 -13.19 20.44
N ILE A 196 10.50 -14.12 19.52
CA ILE A 196 9.38 -14.01 18.59
C ILE A 196 8.07 -14.09 19.40
N PRO A 197 7.18 -13.08 19.30
CA PRO A 197 5.92 -13.10 20.02
C PRO A 197 5.04 -14.26 19.55
N LYS A 198 4.36 -14.90 20.50
CA LYS A 198 3.36 -15.94 20.19
C LYS A 198 2.19 -15.32 19.43
N LYS A 199 1.76 -15.98 18.36
CA LYS A 199 0.57 -15.59 17.61
C LYS A 199 -0.67 -15.67 18.49
N THR A 200 -1.59 -14.73 18.32
CA THR A 200 -2.89 -14.71 19.00
C THR A 200 -4.03 -15.07 18.06
N HIS A 201 -3.81 -15.00 16.75
CA HIS A 201 -4.79 -15.34 15.73
C HIS A 201 -4.13 -16.19 14.63
N LYS A 202 -4.97 -16.85 13.81
CA LYS A 202 -4.53 -17.71 12.70
C LYS A 202 -5.29 -17.45 11.41
N SER A 203 -4.73 -17.86 10.28
CA SER A 203 -5.46 -17.89 9.02
C SER A 203 -6.68 -18.82 9.15
N PRO A 204 -7.84 -18.47 8.56
CA PRO A 204 -8.99 -19.36 8.53
C PRO A 204 -8.69 -20.74 7.89
N LYS A 205 -7.63 -20.83 7.09
CA LYS A 205 -7.18 -22.08 6.46
C LYS A 205 -6.32 -22.96 7.38
N ASP A 206 -5.79 -22.42 8.46
CA ASP A 206 -4.86 -23.14 9.34
C ASP A 206 -5.65 -23.93 10.41
N LYS A 207 -5.19 -25.14 10.74
CA LYS A 207 -5.74 -25.94 11.86
C LYS A 207 -5.25 -25.39 13.22
N GLY A 208 -5.97 -25.65 14.31
CA GLY A 208 -5.59 -25.27 15.68
C GLY A 208 -6.63 -24.41 16.42
N GLY A 209 -6.41 -24.15 17.71
CA GLY A 209 -7.38 -23.51 18.62
C GLY A 209 -7.32 -21.98 18.73
N LEU A 210 -6.46 -21.29 17.96
CA LEU A 210 -6.43 -19.82 17.97
C LEU A 210 -7.65 -19.24 17.23
N PRO A 211 -8.18 -18.07 17.64
CA PRO A 211 -9.16 -17.31 16.87
C PRO A 211 -8.71 -17.07 15.42
N SER A 212 -9.67 -17.10 14.50
CA SER A 212 -9.43 -16.71 13.10
C SER A 212 -9.08 -15.24 12.98
N TYR A 213 -8.35 -14.87 11.92
CA TYR A 213 -8.04 -13.46 11.65
C TYR A 213 -9.27 -12.57 11.65
N ARG A 214 -9.10 -11.38 12.23
CA ARG A 214 -10.08 -10.31 12.23
C ARG A 214 -10.28 -9.74 10.83
N SER A 215 -11.48 -9.26 10.53
CA SER A 215 -11.88 -8.89 9.16
C SER A 215 -12.47 -7.49 9.05
N ILE A 216 -12.51 -6.94 7.84
CA ILE A 216 -13.10 -5.62 7.56
C ILE A 216 -14.57 -5.57 8.01
N LYS A 217 -15.28 -6.71 7.96
CA LYS A 217 -16.66 -6.87 8.41
C LYS A 217 -16.89 -6.34 9.83
N GLU A 218 -15.93 -6.54 10.75
CA GLU A 218 -16.05 -6.04 12.12
C GLU A 218 -16.21 -4.52 12.20
N ILE A 219 -15.50 -3.78 11.34
CA ILE A 219 -15.64 -2.31 11.25
C ILE A 219 -17.01 -1.96 10.67
N LYS A 220 -17.43 -2.67 9.62
CA LYS A 220 -18.70 -2.39 8.92
C LYS A 220 -19.93 -2.65 9.77
N GLU A 221 -19.87 -3.61 10.69
CA GLU A 221 -21.00 -4.01 11.53
C GLU A 221 -21.01 -3.28 12.88
N ASN A 222 -19.84 -2.96 13.44
CA ASN A 222 -19.73 -2.47 14.83
C ASN A 222 -19.23 -1.01 14.93
N PHE A 223 -18.96 -0.34 13.82
CA PHE A 223 -18.56 1.07 13.81
C PHE A 223 -19.54 1.90 12.95
N PRO A 224 -19.80 3.18 13.29
CA PRO A 224 -20.69 4.02 12.52
C PRO A 224 -20.35 4.06 11.03
N ASN A 225 -21.36 4.29 10.21
CA ASN A 225 -21.19 4.58 8.81
C ASN A 225 -20.70 6.06 8.65
N PRO A 226 -19.71 6.34 7.77
CA PRO A 226 -19.20 7.69 7.51
C PRO A 226 -20.25 8.75 7.11
N TYR A 227 -21.43 8.30 6.69
CA TYR A 227 -22.51 9.15 6.19
C TYR A 227 -23.60 9.43 7.23
N GLU A 228 -23.45 8.90 8.44
CA GLU A 228 -24.41 9.17 9.50
C GLU A 228 -24.28 10.60 10.04
N GLN A 229 -25.39 11.11 10.58
CA GLN A 229 -25.45 12.43 11.19
C GLN A 229 -24.82 12.46 12.58
N LYS A 230 -24.54 13.68 13.05
CA LYS A 230 -24.11 13.97 14.42
C LYS A 230 -25.09 13.36 15.42
N SER A 231 -24.54 12.75 16.47
CA SER A 231 -25.30 12.22 17.61
C SER A 231 -24.37 12.14 18.82
N THR A 232 -24.94 12.05 20.02
CA THR A 232 -24.23 11.86 21.29
C THR A 232 -24.23 10.41 21.77
N ASN A 233 -24.80 9.48 20.99
CA ASN A 233 -24.81 8.06 21.32
C ASN A 233 -23.39 7.55 21.57
N GLN A 234 -23.24 6.67 22.57
CA GLN A 234 -21.97 6.05 22.87
C GLN A 234 -21.58 5.05 21.79
N ILE A 235 -20.34 5.14 21.32
CA ILE A 235 -19.74 4.22 20.36
C ILE A 235 -18.55 3.55 21.02
N SER A 236 -18.56 2.23 21.03
CA SER A 236 -17.44 1.44 21.56
C SER A 236 -16.32 1.31 20.53
N ASP A 237 -15.09 1.30 21.03
CA ASP A 237 -13.92 1.00 20.22
C ASP A 237 -13.91 -0.49 19.85
N ILE A 238 -13.62 -0.78 18.58
CA ILE A 238 -13.58 -2.16 18.09
C ILE A 238 -12.33 -2.94 18.54
N ASN A 239 -11.30 -2.25 19.01
CA ASN A 239 -10.00 -2.79 19.39
C ASN A 239 -9.80 -2.80 20.92
N TYR A 240 -10.49 -1.93 21.66
CA TYR A 240 -10.24 -1.67 23.08
C TYR A 240 -11.54 -1.50 23.87
N ASN A 241 -11.50 -1.74 25.18
CA ASN A 241 -12.66 -1.57 26.06
C ASN A 241 -12.86 -0.10 26.46
N ILE A 242 -13.10 0.77 25.48
CA ILE A 242 -13.44 2.19 25.70
C ILE A 242 -14.65 2.55 24.85
N SER A 243 -15.40 3.55 25.29
CA SER A 243 -16.53 4.11 24.54
C SER A 243 -16.51 5.62 24.63
N ILE A 244 -16.85 6.29 23.54
CA ILE A 244 -16.95 7.75 23.48
C ILE A 244 -18.25 8.18 22.78
N PRO A 245 -18.76 9.39 23.07
CA PRO A 245 -19.84 9.98 22.28
C PRO A 245 -19.49 10.03 20.79
N LYS A 246 -20.44 9.68 19.92
CA LYS A 246 -20.24 9.64 18.46
C LYS A 246 -19.74 10.98 17.90
N ASN A 247 -20.23 12.10 18.40
CA ASN A 247 -19.80 13.44 18.00
C ASN A 247 -18.34 13.77 18.35
N GLU A 248 -17.68 12.99 19.22
CA GLU A 248 -16.26 13.13 19.55
C GLU A 248 -15.34 12.27 18.65
N ILE A 249 -15.90 11.36 17.83
CA ILE A 249 -15.11 10.60 16.85
C ILE A 249 -14.59 11.57 15.79
N SER A 250 -13.28 11.70 15.67
CA SER A 250 -12.65 12.52 14.64
C SER A 250 -12.35 11.74 13.34
N ASP A 251 -12.29 12.48 12.24
CA ASP A 251 -11.79 12.02 10.94
C ASP A 251 -12.54 10.82 10.33
N HIS A 252 -13.86 10.80 10.49
CA HIS A 252 -14.73 9.71 10.07
C HIS A 252 -15.97 10.14 9.27
N PHE A 253 -16.66 11.21 9.67
CA PHE A 253 -17.95 11.61 9.08
C PHE A 253 -17.78 12.57 7.89
N TYR A 254 -17.21 12.05 6.81
CA TYR A 254 -17.02 12.79 5.55
C TYR A 254 -16.99 11.84 4.36
N ASP A 255 -17.37 12.36 3.18
CA ASP A 255 -17.53 11.54 1.99
C ASP A 255 -16.22 11.28 1.24
N THR A 256 -15.73 10.05 1.35
CA THR A 256 -14.52 9.56 0.66
C THR A 256 -14.81 8.94 -0.71
N GLY A 257 -15.98 9.19 -1.29
CA GLY A 257 -16.34 8.75 -2.64
C GLY A 257 -15.29 9.15 -3.69
N ILE A 258 -15.02 8.24 -4.62
CA ILE A 258 -14.00 8.39 -5.67
C ILE A 258 -14.64 8.48 -7.05
N TYR A 259 -13.92 9.11 -7.99
CA TYR A 259 -14.41 9.27 -9.35
C TYR A 259 -14.53 7.91 -10.05
N GLU A 260 -15.48 7.83 -10.98
CA GLU A 260 -15.73 6.62 -11.78
C GLU A 260 -14.47 6.10 -12.44
N VAL A 261 -13.73 7.01 -13.05
CA VAL A 261 -12.48 6.65 -13.71
C VAL A 261 -11.45 6.05 -12.75
N GLU A 262 -11.33 6.56 -11.53
CA GLU A 262 -10.35 6.06 -10.56
C GLU A 262 -10.65 4.62 -10.16
N TRP A 263 -11.90 4.34 -9.80
CA TRP A 263 -12.29 3.00 -9.38
C TRP A 263 -12.30 2.01 -10.54
N LYS A 264 -12.63 2.44 -11.77
CA LYS A 264 -12.49 1.62 -12.98
C LYS A 264 -11.02 1.24 -13.22
N PHE A 265 -10.10 2.18 -13.07
CA PHE A 265 -8.66 1.90 -13.16
C PHE A 265 -8.21 0.90 -12.09
N SER A 266 -8.60 1.11 -10.83
CA SER A 266 -8.23 0.19 -9.75
C SER A 266 -8.79 -1.21 -9.95
N LYS A 267 -10.06 -1.33 -10.36
CA LYS A 267 -10.70 -2.61 -10.73
C LYS A 267 -9.90 -3.32 -11.81
N PHE A 268 -9.57 -2.63 -12.90
CA PHE A 268 -8.75 -3.17 -13.98
C PHE A 268 -7.41 -3.70 -13.47
N TRP A 269 -6.66 -2.90 -12.71
CA TRP A 269 -5.36 -3.32 -12.17
C TRP A 269 -5.44 -4.47 -11.15
N LYS A 270 -6.56 -4.62 -10.47
CA LYS A 270 -6.81 -5.74 -9.54
C LYS A 270 -7.11 -7.05 -10.27
N GLN A 271 -7.86 -6.97 -11.37
CA GLN A 271 -8.36 -8.15 -12.09
C GLN A 271 -7.43 -8.59 -13.24
N ASN A 272 -6.68 -7.65 -13.84
CA ASN A 272 -5.88 -7.86 -15.05
C ASN A 272 -4.39 -7.57 -14.85
N HIS A 273 -3.80 -8.09 -13.77
CA HIS A 273 -2.39 -7.83 -13.49
C HIS A 273 -1.45 -8.87 -14.13
N PRO A 274 -0.32 -8.42 -14.72
CA PRO A 274 0.59 -9.30 -15.45
C PRO A 274 1.17 -10.47 -14.63
N TYR A 275 1.62 -10.23 -13.39
CA TYR A 275 2.37 -11.22 -12.60
C TYR A 275 1.79 -11.54 -11.21
N MET A 276 1.24 -10.57 -10.47
CA MET A 276 0.72 -10.73 -9.10
C MET A 276 -0.69 -11.36 -8.95
N GLY A 277 -1.27 -11.99 -9.98
CA GLY A 277 -2.59 -12.66 -9.90
C GLY A 277 -3.81 -11.73 -9.78
N ARG A 278 -5.00 -12.27 -9.49
CA ARG A 278 -6.25 -11.50 -9.29
C ARG A 278 -6.39 -11.02 -7.83
N MET A 279 -6.95 -9.83 -7.65
CA MET A 279 -7.30 -9.26 -6.35
C MET A 279 -8.78 -8.89 -6.29
N SER A 280 -9.37 -8.93 -5.10
CA SER A 280 -10.77 -8.54 -4.89
C SER A 280 -11.00 -7.06 -5.23
N PHE A 281 -12.07 -6.78 -5.96
CA PHE A 281 -12.65 -5.45 -6.12
C PHE A 281 -14.18 -5.56 -6.04
N PRO A 282 -14.86 -4.79 -5.15
CA PRO A 282 -14.28 -4.07 -4.01
C PRO A 282 -13.59 -5.03 -3.02
N GLU A 283 -13.12 -4.53 -1.87
CA GLU A 283 -12.58 -5.40 -0.83
C GLU A 283 -13.56 -6.50 -0.42
N ASN A 284 -13.02 -7.69 -0.13
CA ASN A 284 -13.81 -8.75 0.49
C ASN A 284 -13.88 -8.50 2.00
N ASN A 285 -15.08 -8.18 2.49
CA ASN A 285 -15.30 -7.84 3.90
C ASN A 285 -14.95 -8.98 4.88
N ASN A 286 -15.00 -10.24 4.43
CA ASN A 286 -14.71 -11.40 5.27
C ASN A 286 -13.20 -11.66 5.44
N ASN A 287 -12.35 -10.90 4.75
CA ASN A 287 -10.90 -10.99 4.89
C ASN A 287 -10.37 -9.82 5.72
N PRO A 288 -9.18 -9.99 6.32
CA PRO A 288 -8.41 -8.84 6.80
C PRO A 288 -8.16 -7.86 5.66
N SER A 289 -8.11 -6.57 5.98
CA SER A 289 -7.65 -5.54 5.05
C SER A 289 -6.27 -5.85 4.52
N ARG A 290 -6.03 -5.50 3.26
CA ARG A 290 -4.67 -5.40 2.74
C ARG A 290 -3.92 -4.24 3.42
N THR A 291 -2.62 -4.15 3.12
CA THR A 291 -1.74 -3.11 3.65
C THR A 291 -2.21 -1.71 3.27
N ILE A 292 -2.60 -0.90 4.27
CA ILE A 292 -2.81 0.55 4.18
C ILE A 292 -1.48 1.19 3.79
N THR A 293 -1.44 1.81 2.61
CA THR A 293 -0.25 2.48 2.08
C THR A 293 -0.16 3.93 2.56
N ALA A 294 1.06 4.46 2.68
CA ALA A 294 1.30 5.84 3.09
C ALA A 294 0.76 6.88 2.10
N THR A 295 0.64 6.51 0.83
CA THR A 295 0.00 7.36 -0.19
C THR A 295 -1.47 6.99 -0.30
N LYS A 296 -2.34 8.00 -0.23
CA LYS A 296 -3.77 7.84 -0.48
C LYS A 296 -4.01 7.84 -1.99
N ILE A 297 -4.24 6.66 -2.56
CA ILE A 297 -4.43 6.49 -4.01
C ILE A 297 -5.71 5.71 -4.27
N ALA A 298 -6.52 6.17 -5.23
CA ALA A 298 -7.77 5.52 -5.66
C ALA A 298 -7.66 4.73 -6.97
N ASN A 299 -6.59 4.93 -7.74
CA ASN A 299 -6.42 4.39 -9.10
C ASN A 299 -5.27 3.36 -9.23
N SER A 300 -4.82 2.77 -8.12
CA SER A 300 -3.77 1.73 -8.13
C SER A 300 -4.34 0.35 -7.84
N ARG A 301 -3.52 -0.69 -8.03
CA ARG A 301 -3.85 -2.07 -7.65
C ARG A 301 -4.02 -2.20 -6.14
N GLU A 302 -3.15 -1.54 -5.39
CA GLU A 302 -3.02 -1.62 -3.94
C GLU A 302 -4.15 -0.89 -3.21
N SER A 303 -4.79 0.09 -3.88
CA SER A 303 -5.92 0.87 -3.35
C SER A 303 -6.93 0.00 -2.61
N ILE A 304 -7.30 0.41 -1.40
CA ILE A 304 -8.35 -0.23 -0.60
C ILE A 304 -9.66 0.47 -0.94
N ILE A 305 -10.58 -0.26 -1.57
CA ILE A 305 -11.80 0.31 -2.13
C ILE A 305 -13.01 -0.45 -1.58
N TYR A 306 -13.93 0.30 -0.96
CA TYR A 306 -15.21 -0.21 -0.50
C TYR A 306 -16.31 0.18 -1.47
N LYS A 307 -17.36 -0.65 -1.54
CA LYS A 307 -18.64 -0.19 -2.07
C LYS A 307 -19.14 0.92 -1.15
N SER A 308 -19.57 2.05 -1.71
CA SER A 308 -20.15 3.11 -0.89
C SER A 308 -21.46 2.62 -0.28
N GLU A 309 -21.71 3.00 0.97
CA GLU A 309 -22.96 2.74 1.66
C GLU A 309 -24.11 3.61 1.12
N ILE A 310 -23.80 4.62 0.30
CA ILE A 310 -24.80 5.39 -0.46
C ILE A 310 -25.01 4.72 -1.81
N ARG A 311 -26.27 4.64 -2.24
CA ARG A 311 -26.63 4.20 -3.59
C ARG A 311 -26.34 5.31 -4.61
N ARG A 312 -25.17 5.24 -5.24
CA ARG A 312 -24.77 6.02 -6.43
C ARG A 312 -24.43 5.09 -7.58
N LYS A 313 -24.51 5.59 -8.81
CA LYS A 313 -24.01 4.94 -10.02
C LYS A 313 -22.88 5.79 -10.61
N GLY A 314 -21.75 5.18 -10.95
CA GLY A 314 -20.59 5.91 -11.48
C GLY A 314 -19.79 6.63 -10.39
N ASN A 315 -19.78 7.96 -10.42
CA ASN A 315 -19.05 8.78 -9.44
C ASN A 315 -19.55 8.55 -8.00
N GLY A 316 -18.64 8.24 -7.09
CA GLY A 316 -18.96 7.98 -5.68
C GLY A 316 -19.64 6.65 -5.40
N GLU A 317 -19.83 5.78 -6.40
CA GLU A 317 -20.34 4.41 -6.23
C GLU A 317 -19.41 3.57 -5.32
N TYR A 318 -18.12 3.87 -5.38
CA TYR A 318 -17.09 3.32 -4.51
C TYR A 318 -16.41 4.44 -3.74
N ARG A 319 -15.74 4.07 -2.65
CA ARG A 319 -15.01 5.00 -1.78
C ARG A 319 -13.73 4.39 -1.23
N LEU A 320 -12.80 5.26 -0.84
CA LEU A 320 -11.68 4.88 0.02
C LEU A 320 -12.16 4.76 1.48
N PRO A 321 -11.43 4.08 2.39
CA PRO A 321 -11.70 4.23 3.81
C PRO A 321 -11.46 5.69 4.24
N THR A 322 -12.14 6.08 5.31
CA THR A 322 -11.86 7.31 6.07
C THR A 322 -10.52 7.17 6.78
N VAL A 323 -9.92 8.29 7.21
CA VAL A 323 -8.70 8.25 8.04
C VAL A 323 -8.95 7.45 9.32
N ARG A 324 -10.11 7.59 9.97
CA ARG A 324 -10.49 6.82 11.16
C ARG A 324 -10.61 5.32 10.88
N GLU A 325 -11.28 4.91 9.80
CA GLU A 325 -11.34 3.49 9.41
C GLU A 325 -9.92 2.93 9.17
N ALA A 326 -9.05 3.69 8.50
CA ALA A 326 -7.66 3.27 8.29
C ALA A 326 -6.88 3.14 9.62
N ALA A 327 -7.06 4.08 10.56
CA ALA A 327 -6.42 4.04 11.87
C ALA A 327 -6.90 2.83 12.70
N LEU A 328 -8.19 2.53 12.66
CA LEU A 328 -8.80 1.36 13.30
C LEU A 328 -8.24 0.05 12.75
N ILE A 329 -8.05 -0.05 11.42
CA ILE A 329 -7.42 -1.20 10.76
C ILE A 329 -5.97 -1.40 11.25
N MET A 330 -5.23 -0.31 11.43
CA MET A 330 -3.87 -0.31 11.98
C MET A 330 -3.82 -0.63 13.49
N GLY A 331 -4.98 -0.62 14.16
CA GLY A 331 -5.14 -0.94 15.57
C GLY A 331 -4.95 0.26 16.51
N PHE A 332 -5.03 1.50 16.01
CA PHE A 332 -5.06 2.67 16.89
C PHE A 332 -6.39 2.75 17.65
N PRO A 333 -6.40 3.26 18.90
CA PRO A 333 -7.64 3.59 19.60
C PRO A 333 -8.47 4.65 18.85
N ILE A 334 -9.80 4.62 18.99
CA ILE A 334 -10.73 5.62 18.43
C ILE A 334 -10.45 7.02 18.96
N THR A 335 -9.82 7.12 20.14
CA THR A 335 -9.42 8.37 20.78
C THR A 335 -8.08 8.92 20.27
N TYR A 336 -7.29 8.14 19.52
CA TYR A 336 -6.00 8.56 18.97
C TYR A 336 -6.18 9.60 17.87
N GLN A 337 -5.39 10.68 17.88
CA GLN A 337 -5.54 11.79 16.94
C GLN A 337 -4.38 11.89 15.95
N PHE A 338 -4.68 12.42 14.76
CA PHE A 338 -3.68 12.71 13.73
C PHE A 338 -3.77 14.18 13.34
N LEU A 339 -2.64 14.87 13.24
CA LEU A 339 -2.60 16.30 12.94
C LEU A 339 -2.32 16.57 11.45
N GLY A 340 -2.76 17.74 10.99
CA GLY A 340 -2.54 18.22 9.62
C GLY A 340 -3.68 17.94 8.62
N SER A 341 -3.34 18.01 7.33
CA SER A 341 -4.29 17.78 6.23
C SER A 341 -4.72 16.31 6.10
N GLU A 342 -5.79 16.03 5.36
CA GLU A 342 -6.22 14.65 5.10
C GLU A 342 -5.10 13.74 4.57
N ASN A 343 -4.32 14.22 3.59
CA ASN A 343 -3.18 13.46 3.04
C ASN A 343 -2.07 13.27 4.07
N THR A 344 -1.82 14.27 4.91
CA THR A 344 -0.87 14.18 6.04
C THR A 344 -1.30 13.09 7.01
N LYS A 345 -2.56 13.13 7.48
CA LYS A 345 -3.12 12.15 8.41
C LYS A 345 -3.10 10.73 7.83
N TRP A 346 -3.48 10.58 6.56
CA TRP A 346 -3.40 9.29 5.88
C TRP A 346 -1.97 8.75 5.82
N ARG A 347 -1.00 9.61 5.50
CA ARG A 347 0.42 9.23 5.45
C ARG A 347 0.94 8.80 6.82
N LEU A 348 0.56 9.52 7.87
CA LEU A 348 0.86 9.16 9.27
C LEU A 348 0.35 7.74 9.60
N VAL A 349 -0.92 7.45 9.28
CA VAL A 349 -1.52 6.13 9.50
C VAL A 349 -0.83 5.03 8.67
N GLY A 350 -0.59 5.25 7.37
CA GLY A 350 -0.03 4.23 6.48
C GLY A 350 1.45 3.90 6.74
N ASN A 351 2.20 4.86 7.30
CA ASN A 351 3.59 4.68 7.73
C ASN A 351 3.72 3.94 9.06
N ALA A 352 2.71 4.03 9.94
CA ALA A 352 2.79 3.46 11.27
C ALA A 352 3.01 1.93 11.29
N VAL A 353 3.60 1.46 12.38
CA VAL A 353 3.58 0.05 12.76
C VAL A 353 2.19 -0.27 13.34
N CYS A 354 1.66 -1.46 13.07
CA CYS A 354 0.38 -1.88 13.64
C CYS A 354 0.52 -2.05 15.16
N CYS A 355 -0.28 -1.32 15.94
CA CYS A 355 -0.22 -1.35 17.41
C CYS A 355 -0.29 -2.76 18.01
N PRO A 356 -1.09 -3.72 17.47
CA PRO A 356 -1.10 -5.10 17.96
C PRO A 356 0.23 -5.84 17.84
N VAL A 357 1.02 -5.58 16.79
CA VAL A 357 2.36 -6.17 16.63
C VAL A 357 3.30 -5.59 17.69
N SER A 358 3.28 -4.27 17.85
CA SER A 358 4.10 -3.56 18.83
C SER A 358 3.77 -3.98 20.25
N ARG A 359 2.48 -4.12 20.59
CA ARG A 359 2.01 -4.66 21.87
C ARG A 359 2.49 -6.09 22.10
N ALA A 360 2.51 -6.93 21.07
CA ALA A 360 3.01 -8.30 21.19
C ALA A 360 4.52 -8.33 21.49
N LEU A 361 5.31 -7.43 20.91
CA LEU A 361 6.74 -7.27 21.22
C LEU A 361 6.95 -6.73 22.65
N ALA A 362 6.19 -5.70 23.07
CA ALA A 362 6.25 -5.22 24.45
C ALA A 362 5.93 -6.32 25.47
N LYS A 363 4.95 -7.18 25.16
CA LYS A 363 4.60 -8.34 25.98
C LYS A 363 5.76 -9.33 26.12
N THR A 364 6.55 -9.59 25.06
CA THR A 364 7.70 -10.50 25.20
C THR A 364 8.77 -9.93 26.12
N VAL A 365 8.97 -8.60 26.12
CA VAL A 365 9.86 -7.93 27.08
C VAL A 365 9.38 -8.14 28.51
N ILE A 366 8.10 -7.83 28.78
CA ILE A 366 7.51 -7.96 30.13
C ILE A 366 7.61 -9.39 30.65
N GLU A 367 7.21 -10.38 29.85
CA GLU A 367 7.24 -11.79 30.26
C GLU A 367 8.67 -12.29 30.46
N THR A 368 9.60 -11.94 29.56
CA THR A 368 11.00 -12.40 29.62
C THR A 368 11.75 -11.81 30.81
N LEU A 369 11.46 -10.55 31.14
CA LEU A 369 12.10 -9.83 32.23
C LEU A 369 11.34 -9.95 33.55
N LYS A 370 10.22 -10.69 33.59
CA LYS A 370 9.35 -10.87 34.75
C LYS A 370 8.88 -9.53 35.35
N LEU A 371 8.53 -8.60 34.48
CA LEU A 371 8.01 -7.29 34.85
C LEU A 371 6.52 -7.40 35.18
N GLU A 372 6.01 -6.46 35.97
CA GLU A 372 4.57 -6.37 36.23
C GLU A 372 3.84 -6.03 34.92
N LYS A 373 2.85 -6.86 34.59
CA LYS A 373 1.98 -6.66 33.44
C LYS A 373 0.75 -5.87 33.89
N PRO A 374 0.32 -4.83 33.16
CA PRO A 374 -0.92 -4.15 33.51
C PRO A 374 -2.11 -5.12 33.37
N LYS A 375 -3.10 -4.96 34.27
CA LYS A 375 -4.33 -5.78 34.28
C LYS A 375 -5.13 -5.62 32.99
N GLU A 376 -5.18 -4.38 32.49
CA GLU A 376 -5.84 -3.99 31.24
C GLU A 376 -4.87 -3.20 30.35
N LEU A 377 -5.20 -3.08 29.06
CA LEU A 377 -4.39 -2.29 28.14
C LEU A 377 -4.57 -0.80 28.43
N ILE A 378 -3.45 -0.07 28.53
CA ILE A 378 -3.47 1.37 28.80
C ILE A 378 -3.74 2.13 27.51
N VAL A 379 -4.94 2.69 27.37
CA VAL A 379 -5.33 3.56 26.25
C VAL A 379 -5.92 4.87 26.76
N ALA A 380 -5.82 5.94 25.96
CA ALA A 380 -6.48 7.20 26.30
C ALA A 380 -8.00 7.00 26.29
N ALA A 381 -8.67 7.19 27.43
CA ALA A 381 -10.11 6.98 27.55
C ALA A 381 -10.97 8.07 26.87
N LYS A 382 -10.40 9.27 26.68
CA LYS A 382 -11.05 10.40 26.02
C LYS A 382 -10.15 10.95 24.91
N PRO A 383 -10.70 11.46 23.81
CA PRO A 383 -9.92 12.08 22.75
C PRO A 383 -9.45 13.49 23.19
N ASN A 384 -8.20 13.83 22.89
CA ASN A 384 -7.73 15.20 22.97
C ASN A 384 -8.00 15.91 21.63
N LEU A 385 -9.08 16.68 21.52
CA LEU A 385 -9.48 17.35 20.27
C LEU A 385 -8.87 18.74 20.08
N VAL A 386 -8.06 19.22 21.04
CA VAL A 386 -7.44 20.55 20.98
C VAL A 386 -6.52 20.64 19.76
N ASN A 387 -6.67 21.69 18.95
CA ASN A 387 -5.87 21.92 17.74
C ASN A 387 -5.94 20.80 16.67
N VAL A 388 -6.90 19.87 16.78
CA VAL A 388 -7.10 18.82 15.77
C VAL A 388 -7.97 19.36 14.64
N LYS A 389 -7.39 19.50 13.43
CA LYS A 389 -8.16 19.78 12.21
C LYS A 389 -9.05 18.59 11.86
N ASN A 390 -10.26 18.51 12.40
CA ASN A 390 -11.18 17.39 12.17
C ASN A 390 -11.69 17.40 10.72
N LEU A 391 -11.65 16.24 10.04
CA LEU A 391 -12.17 16.09 8.67
C LEU A 391 -13.69 15.95 8.60
N ASN A 392 -14.37 15.72 9.74
CA ASN A 392 -15.82 15.58 9.78
C ASN A 392 -16.51 16.84 9.26
N ASN A 393 -17.25 16.70 8.16
CA ASN A 393 -18.04 17.79 7.58
C ASN A 393 -19.50 17.41 7.35
N TYR A 394 -19.86 16.12 7.49
CA TYR A 394 -21.22 15.59 7.31
C TYR A 394 -21.85 15.92 5.95
N ASN A 395 -21.01 16.30 4.97
CA ASN A 395 -21.45 16.75 3.65
C ASN A 395 -21.17 15.67 2.60
N ARG A 396 -22.06 15.60 1.62
CA ARG A 396 -21.87 14.78 0.42
C ARG A 396 -20.82 15.46 -0.48
N LYS A 397 -19.89 14.69 -1.01
CA LYS A 397 -18.88 15.19 -1.95
C LYS A 397 -19.51 15.40 -3.34
N GLY A 398 -19.28 16.59 -3.91
CA GLY A 398 -19.52 16.87 -5.33
C GLY A 398 -18.43 16.27 -6.22
N PHE A 399 -18.78 15.94 -7.47
CA PHE A 399 -17.88 15.29 -8.43
C PHE A 399 -17.67 16.17 -9.67
N ASP A 400 -17.38 17.45 -9.43
CA ASP A 400 -17.37 18.49 -10.45
C ASP A 400 -15.98 18.72 -11.06
N LYS A 401 -14.94 18.08 -10.50
CA LYS A 401 -13.53 18.29 -10.88
C LYS A 401 -12.81 16.94 -11.06
N PRO A 402 -13.03 16.24 -12.19
CA PRO A 402 -12.42 14.94 -12.45
C PRO A 402 -10.89 15.01 -12.38
N PRO A 403 -10.20 13.90 -12.06
CA PRO A 403 -8.76 13.86 -12.00
C PRO A 403 -8.16 14.08 -13.40
N VAL A 404 -7.25 15.05 -13.53
CA VAL A 404 -6.58 15.36 -14.79
C VAL A 404 -5.19 14.72 -14.81
N LYS A 405 -4.79 14.14 -15.95
CA LYS A 405 -3.44 13.62 -16.17
C LYS A 405 -2.54 14.67 -16.82
N LYS A 406 -1.21 14.47 -16.69
CA LYS A 406 -0.23 15.34 -17.35
C LYS A 406 -0.36 15.24 -18.88
N LYS A 407 -0.09 16.34 -19.58
CA LYS A 407 0.04 16.35 -21.05
C LYS A 407 1.08 15.32 -21.51
N GLY A 408 0.75 14.55 -22.54
CA GLY A 408 1.54 13.40 -22.99
C GLY A 408 1.50 12.21 -22.03
N ALA A 409 0.42 12.04 -21.25
CA ALA A 409 0.27 10.86 -20.40
C ALA A 409 0.25 9.59 -21.25
N ARG A 410 1.09 8.61 -20.90
CA ARG A 410 1.10 7.31 -21.57
C ARG A 410 -0.20 6.55 -21.29
N PHE A 411 -0.75 5.95 -22.33
CA PHE A 411 -1.88 5.04 -22.31
C PHE A 411 -1.41 3.65 -22.75
N ARG A 412 -1.86 2.64 -22.01
CA ARG A 412 -1.72 1.22 -22.35
C ARG A 412 -2.88 0.46 -21.73
N ARG A 413 -3.67 -0.28 -22.53
CA ARG A 413 -4.76 -1.13 -22.04
C ARG A 413 -5.05 -2.26 -23.02
N HIS A 414 -5.56 -3.38 -22.50
CA HIS A 414 -6.01 -4.52 -23.29
C HIS A 414 -7.43 -4.93 -22.85
N PRO A 415 -8.29 -5.40 -23.76
CA PRO A 415 -9.65 -5.85 -23.40
C PRO A 415 -9.62 -7.09 -22.50
N ILE A 416 -8.77 -8.06 -22.82
CA ILE A 416 -8.69 -9.35 -22.13
C ILE A 416 -7.24 -9.81 -21.99
N LYS A 417 -7.02 -10.68 -21.00
CA LYS A 417 -5.76 -11.42 -20.83
C LYS A 417 -6.09 -12.91 -20.78
N ASP A 418 -5.45 -13.68 -21.66
CA ASP A 418 -5.59 -15.14 -21.70
C ASP A 418 -4.20 -15.77 -21.60
N GLY A 419 -3.96 -16.46 -20.48
CA GLY A 419 -2.62 -16.88 -20.07
C GLY A 419 -1.62 -15.71 -20.08
N ASN A 420 -0.64 -15.81 -20.98
CA ASN A 420 0.42 -14.81 -21.17
C ASN A 420 0.17 -13.88 -22.38
N LEU A 421 -0.93 -14.04 -23.10
CA LEU A 421 -1.22 -13.30 -24.34
C LEU A 421 -2.12 -12.09 -24.06
N THR A 422 -1.78 -10.93 -24.63
CA THR A 422 -2.63 -9.72 -24.64
C THR A 422 -2.52 -8.96 -25.94
N VAL A 423 -3.66 -8.55 -26.50
CA VAL A 423 -3.74 -7.51 -27.54
C VAL A 423 -3.92 -6.15 -26.88
N THR A 424 -3.00 -5.23 -27.12
CA THR A 424 -2.90 -3.96 -26.40
C THR A 424 -3.02 -2.76 -27.33
N LEU A 425 -3.83 -1.80 -26.90
CA LEU A 425 -3.87 -0.43 -27.42
C LEU A 425 -2.91 0.45 -26.60
N SER A 426 -2.06 1.23 -27.27
CA SER A 426 -1.18 2.23 -26.61
C SER A 426 -1.00 3.50 -27.43
N ASN A 427 -0.58 4.60 -26.79
CA ASN A 427 -0.20 5.86 -27.45
C ASN A 427 1.34 6.07 -27.51
N TYR A 428 2.09 5.01 -27.24
CA TYR A 428 3.55 4.98 -27.28
C TYR A 428 4.01 3.61 -27.76
N ASP A 429 5.22 3.55 -28.32
CA ASP A 429 5.86 2.29 -28.69
C ASP A 429 6.30 1.57 -27.41
N ILE A 430 5.62 0.46 -27.09
CA ILE A 430 5.84 -0.35 -25.89
C ILE A 430 7.21 -1.02 -25.92
N ASP A 431 7.59 -1.53 -27.09
CA ASP A 431 8.85 -2.26 -27.31
C ASP A 431 10.05 -1.33 -27.10
N GLN A 432 10.00 -0.12 -27.66
CA GLN A 432 11.04 0.89 -27.45
C GLN A 432 10.91 1.65 -26.11
N ASN A 433 9.88 1.38 -25.31
CA ASN A 433 9.51 2.13 -24.09
C ASN A 433 9.53 3.67 -24.28
N SER A 434 9.13 4.12 -25.48
CA SER A 434 9.26 5.50 -25.93
C SER A 434 8.29 6.46 -25.21
N LYS A 435 8.55 7.78 -25.25
CA LYS A 435 7.53 8.79 -24.88
C LYS A 435 6.29 8.65 -25.78
N THR A 436 5.18 9.27 -25.39
CA THR A 436 3.98 9.31 -26.23
C THR A 436 4.33 9.83 -27.61
N LYS A 437 3.91 9.10 -28.64
CA LYS A 437 4.01 9.54 -30.02
C LYS A 437 2.63 10.10 -30.37
N ASN A 438 2.53 11.08 -31.27
CA ASN A 438 1.23 11.56 -31.79
C ASN A 438 0.60 10.51 -32.72
N LYS A 439 0.44 9.28 -32.22
CA LYS A 439 0.04 8.06 -32.90
C LYS A 439 -0.41 7.01 -31.87
N TRP A 440 -1.48 6.30 -32.21
CA TRP A 440 -1.94 5.13 -31.46
C TRP A 440 -1.42 3.84 -32.10
N PHE A 441 -1.13 2.83 -31.29
CA PHE A 441 -0.49 1.59 -31.70
C PHE A 441 -1.32 0.40 -31.26
N THR A 442 -1.33 -0.62 -32.11
CA THR A 442 -1.76 -1.97 -31.76
C THR A 442 -0.55 -2.87 -31.66
N SER A 443 -0.48 -3.65 -30.58
CA SER A 443 0.60 -4.60 -30.37
C SER A 443 0.12 -5.83 -29.62
N ILE A 444 0.73 -6.96 -29.90
CA ILE A 444 0.48 -8.23 -29.23
C ILE A 444 1.67 -8.50 -28.31
N GLN A 445 1.40 -8.82 -27.05
CA GLN A 445 2.42 -9.29 -26.12
C GLN A 445 2.19 -10.75 -25.79
N TYR A 446 3.24 -11.56 -25.93
CA TYR A 446 3.23 -13.00 -25.65
C TYR A 446 3.69 -13.36 -24.23
N GLY A 447 3.85 -12.35 -23.40
CA GLY A 447 4.10 -12.48 -21.97
C GLY A 447 4.36 -11.13 -21.34
N THR A 448 4.87 -11.16 -20.12
CA THR A 448 4.99 -9.95 -19.29
C THR A 448 6.36 -9.91 -18.65
N GLY A 449 7.15 -8.89 -18.98
CA GLY A 449 8.52 -8.72 -18.48
C GLY A 449 9.51 -8.53 -19.63
N GLU A 450 10.78 -8.37 -19.26
CA GLU A 450 11.90 -8.32 -20.20
C GLU A 450 12.09 -9.69 -20.87
N GLY A 451 12.38 -9.71 -22.18
CA GLY A 451 12.62 -10.94 -22.95
C GLY A 451 11.37 -11.60 -23.57
N PHE A 452 10.15 -11.13 -23.27
CA PHE A 452 8.95 -11.63 -23.96
C PHE A 452 8.74 -10.92 -25.31
N PRO A 453 8.43 -11.65 -26.40
CA PRO A 453 8.28 -11.05 -27.71
C PRO A 453 7.06 -10.13 -27.79
N ILE A 454 7.21 -9.06 -28.58
CA ILE A 454 6.18 -8.07 -28.86
C ILE A 454 6.01 -7.97 -30.37
N GLN A 455 4.83 -8.34 -30.87
CA GLN A 455 4.50 -8.20 -32.29
C GLN A 455 3.78 -6.87 -32.51
N LYS A 456 4.37 -5.99 -33.34
CA LYS A 456 3.75 -4.72 -33.76
C LYS A 456 2.77 -4.99 -34.88
N VAL A 457 1.57 -4.39 -34.80
CA VAL A 457 0.51 -4.57 -35.79
C VAL A 457 0.31 -3.25 -36.53
N LYS A 458 0.36 -3.28 -37.87
CA LYS A 458 0.21 -2.10 -38.72
C LYS A 458 -1.26 -1.62 -38.71
N ASP A 459 -1.47 -0.33 -38.94
CA ASP A 459 -2.82 0.21 -39.17
C ASP A 459 -3.44 -0.46 -40.40
N GLY A 460 -4.76 -0.68 -40.39
CA GLY A 460 -5.53 -1.37 -41.44
C GLY A 460 -5.47 -2.90 -41.39
N TYR A 461 -4.71 -3.51 -40.48
CA TYR A 461 -4.58 -4.96 -40.41
C TYR A 461 -5.90 -5.69 -40.07
N PHE A 462 -6.84 -5.01 -39.38
CA PHE A 462 -8.15 -5.58 -39.06
C PHE A 462 -8.93 -6.03 -40.32
N GLU A 463 -8.74 -5.38 -41.46
CA GLU A 463 -9.38 -5.73 -42.73
C GLU A 463 -8.94 -7.12 -43.22
N LYS A 464 -7.67 -7.46 -43.01
CA LYS A 464 -7.08 -8.74 -43.44
C LYS A 464 -7.61 -9.93 -42.65
N ILE A 465 -8.03 -9.71 -41.41
CA ILE A 465 -8.55 -10.77 -40.53
C ILE A 465 -10.08 -10.76 -40.43
N GLU A 466 -10.76 -9.89 -41.19
CA GLU A 466 -12.21 -9.79 -41.11
C GLU A 466 -12.91 -11.05 -41.63
N GLU A 467 -12.49 -11.54 -42.80
CA GLU A 467 -13.06 -12.77 -43.39
C GLU A 467 -12.89 -13.98 -42.48
N LEU A 468 -11.72 -14.08 -41.84
CA LEU A 468 -11.43 -15.11 -40.86
C LEU A 468 -12.40 -15.06 -39.66
N ILE A 469 -12.74 -13.85 -39.19
CA ILE A 469 -13.72 -13.69 -38.10
C ILE A 469 -15.13 -14.07 -38.55
N LYS A 470 -15.49 -13.82 -39.82
CA LYS A 470 -16.83 -14.14 -40.37
C LYS A 470 -17.12 -15.65 -40.40
N GLU A 471 -16.11 -16.50 -40.41
CA GLU A 471 -16.28 -17.96 -40.34
C GLU A 471 -16.99 -18.40 -39.05
N PHE A 472 -16.85 -17.62 -37.97
CA PHE A 472 -17.46 -17.94 -36.69
C PHE A 472 -18.82 -17.26 -36.52
N LYS A 473 -19.84 -18.01 -36.06
CA LYS A 473 -21.16 -17.45 -35.74
C LYS A 473 -21.10 -16.31 -34.71
N SER A 474 -20.24 -16.43 -33.71
CA SER A 474 -19.95 -15.37 -32.74
C SER A 474 -19.24 -14.18 -33.38
N GLY A 475 -18.37 -14.44 -34.37
CA GLY A 475 -17.64 -13.44 -35.13
C GLY A 475 -18.54 -12.56 -35.99
N LYS A 476 -19.51 -13.13 -36.72
CA LYS A 476 -20.51 -12.33 -37.47
C LYS A 476 -21.28 -11.35 -36.57
N LYS A 477 -21.71 -11.80 -35.39
CA LYS A 477 -22.38 -10.95 -34.39
C LYS A 477 -21.45 -9.88 -33.83
N PHE A 478 -20.20 -10.24 -33.55
CA PHE A 478 -19.17 -9.33 -33.08
C PHE A 478 -18.90 -8.21 -34.09
N LEU A 479 -18.65 -8.57 -35.35
CA LEU A 479 -18.42 -7.61 -36.44
C LEU A 479 -19.61 -6.67 -36.62
N ASN A 480 -20.84 -7.19 -36.57
CA ASN A 480 -22.03 -6.35 -36.66
C ASN A 480 -22.08 -5.28 -35.55
N ILE A 481 -21.66 -5.61 -34.33
CA ILE A 481 -21.64 -4.64 -33.22
C ILE A 481 -20.46 -3.66 -33.35
N ILE A 482 -19.26 -4.15 -33.72
CA ILE A 482 -18.07 -3.30 -33.86
C ILE A 482 -18.20 -2.34 -35.04
N ASN A 483 -18.84 -2.78 -36.13
CA ASN A 483 -18.95 -2.01 -37.36
C ASN A 483 -20.17 -1.09 -37.38
N ASN A 484 -21.12 -1.27 -36.47
CA ASN A 484 -22.32 -0.43 -36.36
C ASN A 484 -22.47 0.10 -34.94
N GLY A 485 -22.24 1.40 -34.75
CA GLY A 485 -22.40 2.11 -33.48
C GLY A 485 -21.15 2.16 -32.59
N PHE A 486 -20.21 1.22 -32.72
CA PHE A 486 -18.93 1.28 -31.98
C PHE A 486 -17.88 2.15 -32.68
N THR A 487 -17.79 2.04 -34.00
CA THR A 487 -16.75 2.70 -34.80
C THR A 487 -16.89 4.23 -34.80
N GLU A 488 -18.11 4.72 -34.75
CA GLU A 488 -18.50 6.13 -34.74
C GLU A 488 -18.07 6.85 -33.45
N LYS A 489 -17.85 6.09 -32.38
CA LYS A 489 -17.39 6.59 -31.08
C LYS A 489 -15.88 6.83 -31.02
N ILE A 490 -15.13 6.39 -32.03
CA ILE A 490 -13.67 6.53 -32.08
C ILE A 490 -13.32 7.94 -32.56
N GLY A 491 -12.71 8.73 -31.68
CA GLY A 491 -12.15 10.04 -32.00
C GLY A 491 -10.82 9.97 -32.76
N THR A 492 -10.35 11.12 -33.24
CA THR A 492 -8.99 11.30 -33.76
C THR A 492 -7.95 11.00 -32.67
N LYS A 493 -6.70 10.79 -33.07
CA LYS A 493 -5.58 10.57 -32.14
C LYS A 493 -5.42 11.70 -31.11
N TYR A 494 -5.75 12.93 -31.49
CA TYR A 494 -5.69 14.10 -30.61
C TYR A 494 -6.86 14.11 -29.63
N GLU A 495 -8.08 13.85 -30.10
CA GLU A 495 -9.27 13.77 -29.24
C GLU A 495 -9.15 12.61 -28.23
N LEU A 496 -8.68 11.43 -28.65
CA LEU A 496 -8.45 10.32 -27.73
C LEU A 496 -7.40 10.67 -26.66
N GLN A 497 -6.33 11.36 -27.05
CA GLN A 497 -5.31 11.81 -26.11
C GLN A 497 -5.86 12.86 -25.14
N GLU A 498 -6.62 13.84 -25.66
CA GLU A 498 -7.23 14.89 -24.87
C GLU A 498 -8.26 14.34 -23.88
N MET A 499 -9.15 13.46 -24.33
CA MET A 499 -10.11 12.77 -23.47
C MET A 499 -9.41 11.96 -22.38
N TYR A 500 -8.31 11.27 -22.70
CA TYR A 500 -7.52 10.55 -21.71
C TYR A 500 -6.81 11.49 -20.72
N GLU A 501 -6.38 12.66 -21.15
CA GLU A 501 -5.72 13.63 -20.27
C GLU A 501 -6.72 14.32 -19.35
N LYS A 502 -7.83 14.80 -19.91
CA LYS A 502 -8.86 15.54 -19.19
C LYS A 502 -9.84 14.66 -18.43
N GLN A 503 -9.93 13.38 -18.79
CA GLN A 503 -10.91 12.41 -18.23
C GLN A 503 -12.37 12.84 -18.44
N ILE A 504 -12.63 13.52 -19.56
CA ILE A 504 -13.93 14.06 -19.95
C ILE A 504 -14.21 13.61 -21.39
N PRO A 505 -15.41 13.07 -21.70
CA PRO A 505 -15.78 12.70 -23.07
C PRO A 505 -15.99 13.94 -23.95
N ILE A 506 -15.78 13.79 -25.26
CA ILE A 506 -16.01 14.84 -26.26
C ILE A 506 -17.22 14.44 -27.11
N ASN A 507 -18.33 15.18 -27.03
CA ASN A 507 -19.55 14.93 -27.80
C ASN A 507 -20.02 13.46 -27.67
N ASN A 508 -20.13 12.75 -28.80
CA ASN A 508 -20.53 11.33 -28.88
C ASN A 508 -19.32 10.37 -28.91
N LEU A 509 -18.10 10.88 -28.70
CA LEU A 509 -16.88 10.09 -28.70
C LEU A 509 -16.63 9.50 -27.31
N GLU A 510 -16.00 8.33 -27.29
CA GLU A 510 -15.65 7.65 -26.05
C GLU A 510 -14.17 7.70 -25.74
N GLN A 511 -13.86 7.67 -24.44
CA GLN A 511 -12.47 7.69 -24.00
C GLN A 511 -11.76 6.40 -24.44
N PRO A 512 -10.44 6.43 -24.68
CA PRO A 512 -9.70 5.22 -25.07
C PRO A 512 -9.77 4.10 -24.02
N THR A 513 -10.02 4.44 -22.75
CA THR A 513 -10.29 3.44 -21.70
C THR A 513 -11.62 2.72 -21.92
N GLU A 514 -12.66 3.48 -22.23
CA GLU A 514 -14.04 2.98 -22.42
C GLU A 514 -14.15 2.16 -23.70
N LEU A 515 -13.52 2.62 -24.79
CA LEU A 515 -13.44 1.86 -26.04
C LEU A 515 -12.83 0.47 -25.82
N VAL A 516 -11.75 0.36 -25.05
CA VAL A 516 -11.10 -0.93 -24.75
C VAL A 516 -11.96 -1.80 -23.83
N ASP A 517 -12.60 -1.21 -22.82
CA ASP A 517 -13.48 -1.94 -21.89
C ASP A 517 -14.74 -2.46 -22.60
N GLN A 518 -15.32 -1.68 -23.52
CA GLN A 518 -16.48 -2.11 -24.33
C GLN A 518 -16.18 -3.31 -25.21
N ILE A 519 -14.95 -3.45 -25.71
CA ILE A 519 -14.56 -4.66 -26.46
C ILE A 519 -14.77 -5.90 -25.57
N GLN A 520 -14.37 -5.85 -24.30
CA GLN A 520 -14.58 -6.96 -23.37
C GLN A 520 -16.07 -7.25 -23.17
N GLU A 521 -16.89 -6.21 -22.95
CA GLU A 521 -18.35 -6.37 -22.80
C GLU A 521 -19.01 -6.97 -24.06
N ILE A 522 -18.55 -6.57 -25.25
CA ILE A 522 -19.04 -7.11 -26.51
C ILE A 522 -18.65 -8.59 -26.65
N LEU A 523 -17.39 -8.95 -26.32
CA LEU A 523 -16.92 -10.34 -26.34
C LEU A 523 -17.75 -11.25 -25.42
N ASP A 524 -18.10 -10.75 -24.24
CA ASP A 524 -18.96 -11.46 -23.28
C ASP A 524 -20.40 -11.56 -23.80
N LYS A 525 -20.94 -10.49 -24.38
CA LYS A 525 -22.32 -10.44 -24.94
C LYS A 525 -22.52 -11.37 -26.12
N VAL A 526 -21.56 -11.47 -27.03
CA VAL A 526 -21.66 -12.37 -28.20
C VAL A 526 -21.44 -13.84 -27.83
N LYS A 527 -21.17 -14.13 -26.54
CA LYS A 527 -20.88 -15.47 -26.02
C LYS A 527 -19.80 -16.15 -26.85
N CYS A 528 -18.69 -15.44 -27.09
CA CYS A 528 -17.58 -16.00 -27.85
C CYS A 528 -17.09 -17.28 -27.14
N PRO A 529 -17.07 -18.44 -27.82
CA PRO A 529 -16.73 -19.69 -27.17
C PRO A 529 -15.27 -19.69 -26.71
N ASP A 530 -14.99 -20.40 -25.61
CA ASP A 530 -13.63 -20.61 -25.10
C ASP A 530 -12.94 -21.70 -25.95
N MET A 531 -12.73 -21.37 -27.24
CA MET A 531 -12.10 -22.22 -28.24
C MET A 531 -10.74 -21.65 -28.65
N LEU A 532 -9.86 -22.55 -29.09
CA LEU A 532 -8.60 -22.20 -29.72
C LEU A 532 -8.78 -22.17 -31.24
N PHE A 533 -8.37 -21.06 -31.86
CA PHE A 533 -8.18 -20.90 -33.28
C PHE A 533 -6.78 -21.41 -33.66
N GLU A 534 -6.72 -22.38 -34.57
CA GLU A 534 -5.46 -22.92 -35.10
C GLU A 534 -5.10 -22.19 -36.40
N GLN A 535 -3.87 -21.68 -36.47
CA GLN A 535 -3.41 -20.79 -37.55
C GLN A 535 -2.85 -21.57 -38.76
N ASN A 536 -3.61 -22.56 -39.26
CA ASN A 536 -3.12 -23.52 -40.24
C ASN A 536 -2.89 -22.91 -41.64
N GLU A 537 -3.69 -21.91 -42.03
CA GLU A 537 -3.62 -21.28 -43.37
C GLU A 537 -3.18 -19.81 -43.31
N THR A 538 -3.58 -19.09 -42.26
CA THR A 538 -3.26 -17.67 -42.06
C THR A 538 -2.61 -17.46 -40.70
N VAL A 539 -1.33 -17.07 -40.70
CA VAL A 539 -0.59 -16.73 -39.47
C VAL A 539 -0.85 -15.27 -39.09
N VAL A 540 -1.63 -15.08 -38.03
CA VAL A 540 -1.99 -13.78 -37.45
C VAL A 540 -1.09 -13.45 -36.24
N PHE A 541 -0.81 -14.45 -35.40
CA PHE A 541 0.01 -14.37 -34.19
C PHE A 541 1.31 -15.14 -34.41
N THR A 542 2.47 -14.46 -34.45
CA THR A 542 3.74 -15.07 -34.90
C THR A 542 4.38 -16.06 -33.92
N GLU A 543 4.02 -16.01 -32.63
CA GLU A 543 4.73 -16.78 -31.59
C GLU A 543 3.91 -17.96 -31.04
N LYS A 544 2.74 -18.25 -31.61
CA LYS A 544 1.82 -19.29 -31.11
C LYS A 544 0.95 -19.85 -32.23
N ASP A 545 0.89 -21.17 -32.37
CA ASP A 545 0.06 -21.81 -33.39
C ASP A 545 -1.43 -21.86 -33.04
N LYS A 546 -1.75 -21.93 -31.74
CA LYS A 546 -3.11 -21.99 -31.21
C LYS A 546 -3.42 -20.76 -30.36
N ILE A 547 -4.49 -20.05 -30.70
CA ILE A 547 -4.83 -18.76 -30.12
C ILE A 547 -6.26 -18.78 -29.56
N PRO A 548 -6.52 -18.30 -28.34
CA PRO A 548 -7.89 -18.12 -27.88
C PRO A 548 -8.68 -17.25 -28.86
N LEU A 549 -9.83 -17.72 -29.36
CA LEU A 549 -10.61 -17.03 -30.39
C LEU A 549 -10.95 -15.58 -30.00
N LYS A 550 -11.19 -15.34 -28.71
CA LYS A 550 -11.42 -14.00 -28.14
C LYS A 550 -10.26 -13.03 -28.37
N GLN A 551 -9.02 -13.51 -28.47
CA GLN A 551 -7.85 -12.68 -28.77
C GLN A 551 -7.80 -12.27 -30.24
N LEU A 552 -8.24 -13.13 -31.17
CA LEU A 552 -8.39 -12.76 -32.58
C LEU A 552 -9.42 -11.62 -32.74
N PHE A 553 -10.56 -11.73 -32.04
CA PHE A 553 -11.59 -10.69 -32.08
C PHE A 553 -11.10 -9.40 -31.41
N SER A 554 -10.34 -9.52 -30.31
CA SER A 554 -9.70 -8.37 -29.64
C SER A 554 -8.71 -7.67 -30.57
N LEU A 555 -7.93 -8.42 -31.35
CA LEU A 555 -7.00 -7.88 -32.34
C LEU A 555 -7.73 -7.03 -33.39
N TYR A 556 -8.84 -7.52 -33.93
CA TYR A 556 -9.66 -6.78 -34.89
C TYR A 556 -10.10 -5.44 -34.31
N ALA A 557 -10.77 -5.45 -33.15
CA ALA A 557 -11.33 -4.22 -32.59
C ALA A 557 -10.26 -3.23 -32.12
N VAL A 558 -9.18 -3.71 -31.48
CA VAL A 558 -8.08 -2.83 -31.05
C VAL A 558 -7.34 -2.21 -32.25
N ASN A 559 -7.07 -3.00 -33.30
CA ASN A 559 -6.45 -2.48 -34.51
C ASN A 559 -7.35 -1.50 -35.25
N LYS A 560 -8.65 -1.74 -35.25
CA LYS A 560 -9.63 -0.79 -35.81
C LYS A 560 -9.63 0.54 -35.05
N ILE A 561 -9.56 0.54 -33.71
CA ILE A 561 -9.41 1.76 -32.91
C ILE A 561 -8.17 2.54 -33.32
N SER A 562 -6.98 1.90 -33.30
CA SER A 562 -5.74 2.61 -33.62
C SER A 562 -5.73 3.15 -35.05
N THR A 563 -6.25 2.37 -36.00
CA THR A 563 -6.31 2.75 -37.42
C THR A 563 -7.17 3.98 -37.63
N ILE A 564 -8.41 3.96 -37.12
CA ILE A 564 -9.35 5.06 -37.33
C ILE A 564 -8.89 6.33 -36.62
N ALA A 565 -8.38 6.20 -35.39
CA ALA A 565 -7.83 7.34 -34.66
C ALA A 565 -6.63 7.97 -35.37
N ASN A 566 -5.83 7.18 -36.08
CA ASN A 566 -4.66 7.69 -36.80
C ASN A 566 -4.99 8.28 -38.18
N GLN A 567 -6.12 7.89 -38.78
CA GLN A 567 -6.56 8.30 -40.11
C GLN A 567 -7.42 9.57 -40.10
N LYS A 568 -8.33 9.70 -39.11
CA LYS A 568 -9.07 10.95 -38.85
C LYS A 568 -8.11 12.02 -38.34
#